data_AF-A0A7V5C928-F1
#
_entry.id   AF-A0A7V5C928-F1
#
_cell.length_a   1.000
_cell.length_b   1.000
_cell.length_c   1.000
_cell.angle_alpha   90.00
_cell.angle_beta   90.00
_cell.angle_gamma   90.00
#
_symmetry.space_group_name_H-M   'P 1'
#
loop_
_entity.id
_entity.type
_entity.pdbx_description
1 polymer ?
#
loop_
_entity_poly.entity_id
_entity_poly.type
_entity_poly.pdbx_seq_one_letter_code
_entity_poly.pdbx_strand_id
1 'polypeptide(L)' 'MAGGWSRDGAVNAQIEASIAEELERMRARGLHPSGESAIDCADCGEPIPEARRKA' A
#
# COMPACT_ATOMS: atom_id res chain seq x y z
N MET A 1 26.02 -10.48 24.42
CA MET A 1 24.64 -10.98 24.16
C MET A 1 23.92 -9.94 23.33
N ALA A 2 23.54 -10.27 22.09
CA ALA A 2 22.79 -9.36 21.23
C ALA A 2 21.32 -9.34 21.65
N GLY A 3 21.00 -8.57 22.70
CA GLY A 3 19.62 -8.12 22.96
C GLY A 3 19.19 -6.99 22.02
N GLY A 4 19.82 -6.89 20.85
CA GLY A 4 19.83 -5.72 19.99
C GLY A 4 18.84 -5.85 18.84
N TRP A 5 17.61 -5.36 19.05
CA TRP A 5 16.87 -4.46 18.14
C TRP A 5 15.51 -4.15 18.79
N SER A 6 15.50 -3.16 19.70
CA SER A 6 14.35 -2.37 20.15
C SER A 6 13.00 -3.09 20.32
N ARG A 7 12.75 -3.72 21.48
CA ARG A 7 11.39 -4.01 21.95
C ARG A 7 10.90 -2.89 22.87
N ASP A 8 10.82 -1.67 22.35
CA ASP A 8 10.00 -0.64 23.00
C ASP A 8 8.55 -0.89 22.60
N GLY A 9 7.84 -1.63 23.45
CA GLY A 9 6.43 -2.00 23.21
C GLY A 9 5.54 -0.77 23.03
N ALA A 10 5.85 0.34 23.71
CA ALA A 10 5.12 1.60 23.57
C ALA A 10 5.29 2.23 22.18
N VAL A 11 6.50 2.19 21.61
CA VAL A 11 6.77 2.71 20.26
C VAL A 11 6.10 1.85 19.20
N ASN A 12 6.19 0.52 19.34
CA ASN A 12 5.50 -0.39 18.41
C ASN A 12 3.98 -0.21 18.46
N ALA A 13 3.40 -0.09 19.65
CA ALA A 13 1.97 0.18 19.80
C ALA A 13 1.54 1.51 19.16
N GLN A 14 2.36 2.55 19.26
CA GLN A 14 2.11 3.82 18.60
C GLN A 14 2.17 3.69 17.06
N ILE A 15 3.15 2.95 16.54
CA ILE A 15 3.28 2.67 15.10
C ILE A 15 2.03 1.93 14.62
N GLU A 16 1.64 0.85 15.30
CA GLU A 16 0.46 0.06 14.96
C GLU A 16 -0.82 0.89 14.96
N ALA A 17 -1.01 1.75 15.98
CA ALA A 17 -2.15 2.66 16.05
C ALA A 17 -2.19 3.62 14.85
N SER A 18 -1.06 4.24 14.50
CA SER A 18 -0.98 5.18 13.37
C SER A 18 -1.28 4.51 12.02
N ILE A 19 -0.81 3.27 11.83
CA ILE A 19 -1.07 2.48 10.62
C ILE A 19 -2.55 2.11 10.55
N ALA A 20 -3.13 1.64 11.65
CA ALA A 20 -4.53 1.24 11.69
C ALA A 20 -5.46 2.41 11.34
N GLU A 21 -5.19 3.59 11.89
CA GLU A 21 -5.96 4.80 11.57
C GLU A 21 -5.84 5.20 10.09
N GLU A 22 -4.64 5.17 9.50
CA GLU A 22 -4.48 5.52 8.09
C GLU A 22 -5.13 4.49 7.16
N LEU A 23 -5.04 3.19 7.49
CA LEU A 23 -5.75 2.14 6.75
C LEU A 23 -7.26 2.39 6.75
N GLU A 24 -7.83 2.77 7.89
CA GLU A 24 -9.26 3.09 7.97
C GLU A 24 -9.62 4.32 7.15
N ARG A 25 -8.80 5.38 7.22
CA ARG A 25 -8.96 6.56 6.36
C ARG A 25 -8.84 6.24 4.87
N MET A 26 -7.94 5.33 4.47
CA MET A 26 -7.77 4.94 3.06
C MET A 26 -8.98 4.14 2.55
N ARG A 27 -9.50 3.21 3.35
CA ARG A 27 -10.72 2.45 3.03
C ARG A 27 -11.93 3.36 2.91
N ALA A 28 -12.13 4.26 3.87
CA ALA A 28 -13.26 5.19 3.87
C ALA A 28 -13.26 6.14 2.65
N ARG A 29 -12.08 6.54 2.16
CA ARG A 29 -11.95 7.34 0.94
C ARG A 29 -12.20 6.56 -0.35
N GLY A 30 -12.26 5.22 -0.30
CA GLY A 30 -12.47 4.39 -1.48
C GLY A 30 -11.34 4.53 -2.51
N LEU A 31 -10.09 4.73 -2.05
CA LEU A 31 -8.89 4.94 -2.89
C LEU A 31 -8.48 3.71 -3.74
N HIS A 32 -9.36 2.73 -3.87
CA HIS A 32 -9.14 1.63 -4.80
C HIS A 32 -9.17 2.17 -6.23
N PRO A 33 -8.20 1.79 -7.07
CA PRO A 33 -8.28 2.07 -8.50
C PRO A 33 -9.64 1.59 -9.01
N SER A 34 -10.38 2.48 -9.65
CA SER A 34 -11.68 2.20 -10.23
C SER A 34 -11.64 2.53 -11.72
N GLY A 35 -12.40 1.77 -12.50
CA GLY A 35 -12.41 1.88 -13.95
C GLY A 35 -11.44 0.92 -14.64
N GLU A 36 -11.30 1.09 -15.95
CA GLU A 36 -10.46 0.23 -16.78
C GLU A 36 -8.98 0.62 -16.66
N SER A 37 -8.11 -0.38 -16.56
CA SER A 37 -6.66 -0.18 -16.66
C SER A 37 -6.28 0.33 -18.04
N ALA A 38 -5.23 1.17 -18.11
CA ALA A 38 -4.66 1.62 -19.38
C ALA A 38 -4.21 0.44 -20.27
N ILE A 39 -4.28 0.65 -21.58
CA ILE A 39 -3.83 -0.34 -22.58
C ILE A 39 -2.32 -0.21 -22.81
N ASP A 40 -1.78 1.00 -22.79
CA ASP A 40 -0.38 1.30 -23.07
C ASP A 40 0.28 1.96 -21.86
N CYS A 41 1.57 1.67 -21.66
CA CYS A 41 2.36 2.25 -20.58
C CYS A 41 2.56 3.76 -20.81
N ALA A 42 2.26 4.57 -19.80
CA ALA A 42 2.41 6.03 -19.90
C ALA A 42 3.87 6.49 -20.11
N ASP A 43 4.84 5.69 -19.68
CA ASP A 43 6.26 6.08 -19.71
C ASP A 43 6.96 5.65 -21.01
N CYS A 44 6.64 4.47 -21.54
CA CYS A 44 7.33 3.88 -22.69
C CYS A 44 6.43 3.54 -23.89
N GLY A 45 5.10 3.60 -23.74
CA GLY A 45 4.14 3.29 -24.81
C GLY A 45 4.00 1.80 -25.13
N GLU A 46 4.65 0.90 -24.40
CA GLU A 46 4.50 -0.54 -24.60
C GLU A 46 3.13 -1.04 -24.09
N PRO A 47 2.51 -2.04 -24.76
CA PRO A 47 1.22 -2.59 -24.35
C PRO A 47 1.30 -3.27 -22.97
N ILE A 48 0.36 -2.94 -22.08
CA ILE A 48 0.26 -3.49 -20.74
C ILE A 48 -0.35 -4.91 -20.78
N PRO A 49 0.34 -5.93 -20.24
CA PRO A 49 -0.19 -7.30 -20.20
C PRO A 49 -1.52 -7.41 -19.45
N GLU A 50 -2.40 -8.31 -19.89
CA GLU A 50 -3.72 -8.52 -19.30
C GLU A 50 -3.67 -8.85 -17.81
N ALA A 51 -2.68 -9.64 -17.38
CA ALA A 51 -2.47 -9.96 -15.96
C ALA A 51 -2.26 -8.71 -15.09
N ARG A 52 -1.56 -7.68 -15.61
CA ARG A 52 -1.38 -6.40 -14.90
C ARG A 52 -2.64 -5.54 -14.94
N ARG A 53 -3.42 -5.61 -16.01
CA ARG A 53 -4.67 -4.83 -16.15
C ARG A 53 -5.81 -5.33 -15.24
N LYS A 54 -5.75 -6.60 -14.82
CA LYS A 54 -6.76 -7.27 -13.98
C LYS A 54 -6.38 -7.38 -12.49
N ALA A 55 -5.19 -6.93 -12.11
CA ALA A 55 -4.71 -6.94 -10.72
C ALA A 55 -5.35 -5.81 -9.91
#